data_AF-A0A520DTL2-F1
#
_entry.id   AF-A0A520DTL2-F1
#
_cell.length_a   1.000
_cell.length_b   1.000
_cell.length_c   1.000
_cell.angle_alpha   90.00
_cell.angle_beta   90.00
_cell.angle_gamma   90.00
#
_symmetry.space_group_name_H-M   'P 1'
#
loop_
_entity.id
_entity.type
_entity.pdbx_description
1 polymer ?
#
loop_
_entity_poly.entity_id
_entity_poly.type
_entity_poly.pdbx_seq_one_letter_code
_entity_poly.pdbx_strand_id
1 'polypeptide(L)' 'MNDTPLITAAHLEAPDDFYESLIEAHQNLSTDESHAFNARLVLVLANHIGSLSVLRQALAAARA' A
#
# COMPACT_ATOMS: atom_id res chain seq x y z
N MET A 1 19.54 13.76 -5.70
CA MET A 1 18.65 13.24 -4.65
C MET A 1 18.78 11.74 -4.66
N ASN A 2 19.20 11.14 -3.54
CA ASN A 2 19.23 9.69 -3.39
C ASN A 2 17.84 9.26 -2.95
N ASP A 3 16.95 9.02 -3.92
CA ASP A 3 15.67 8.39 -3.63
C ASP A 3 15.95 6.93 -3.25
N THR A 4 15.57 6.52 -2.04
CA THR A 4 15.63 5.13 -1.61
C THR A 4 14.79 4.28 -2.58
N PRO A 5 15.33 3.17 -3.14
CA PRO A 5 14.61 2.33 -4.09
C PRO A 5 13.38 1.65 -3.44
N LEU A 6 12.45 1.17 -4.28
CA LEU A 6 11.30 0.41 -3.80
C LEU A 6 11.75 -0.84 -3.01
N ILE A 7 11.10 -1.10 -1.89
CA ILE A 7 11.32 -2.29 -1.07
C ILE A 7 10.15 -3.26 -1.30
N THR A 8 10.45 -4.42 -1.88
CA THR A 8 9.46 -5.50 -2.14
C THR A 8 9.62 -6.69 -1.20
N ALA A 9 10.68 -6.70 -0.38
CA ALA A 9 10.87 -7.67 0.69
C ALA A 9 10.06 -7.28 1.94
N ALA A 10 9.87 -8.23 2.85
CA ALA A 10 9.20 -7.97 4.13
C ALA A 10 9.91 -6.85 4.91
N HIS A 11 9.19 -5.77 5.19
CA HIS A 11 9.71 -4.56 5.83
C HIS A 11 8.72 -3.96 6.84
N LEU A 12 7.78 -4.75 7.34
CA LEU A 12 6.88 -4.35 8.42
C LEU A 12 7.48 -4.81 9.75
N GLU A 13 7.46 -3.94 10.76
CA GLU A 13 7.92 -4.28 12.13
C GLU A 13 7.02 -5.36 12.76
N ALA A 14 5.71 -5.25 12.54
CA ALA A 14 4.70 -6.21 12.99
C ALA A 14 3.77 -6.55 11.81
N PRO A 15 4.14 -7.52 10.95
CA PRO A 15 3.37 -7.86 9.76
C PRO A 15 1.97 -8.40 10.09
N ASP A 16 1.86 -9.20 11.16
CA ASP A 16 0.60 -9.83 11.58
C ASP A 16 -0.39 -8.78 12.10
N ASP A 17 0.05 -7.88 13.00
CA ASP A 17 -0.79 -6.80 13.55
C ASP A 17 -1.32 -5.87 12.45
N PHE A 18 -0.50 -5.54 11.46
CA PHE A 18 -0.92 -4.74 10.32
C PHE A 18 -1.93 -5.50 9.44
N TYR A 19 -1.70 -6.78 9.21
CA TYR A 19 -2.61 -7.60 8.40
C TYR A 19 -3.97 -7.78 9.07
N GLU A 20 -4.01 -7.99 10.39
CA GLU A 20 -5.24 -8.00 11.18
C GLU A 20 -5.98 -6.66 11.07
N SER A 21 -5.29 -5.54 11.31
CA SER A 21 -5.87 -4.20 11.18
C SER A 21 -6.44 -3.93 9.79
N LEU A 22 -5.78 -4.43 8.73
CA LEU A 22 -6.25 -4.30 7.36
C LEU A 22 -7.53 -5.09 7.13
N ILE A 23 -7.61 -6.34 7.61
CA ILE A 23 -8.83 -7.15 7.54
C ILE A 23 -9.96 -6.46 8.29
N GLU A 24 -9.68 -5.97 9.49
CA GLU A 24 -10.67 -5.29 10.32
C GLU A 24 -11.25 -4.05 9.63
N ALA A 25 -10.41 -3.27 8.95
CA ALA A 25 -10.82 -2.09 8.21
C ALA A 25 -11.78 -2.41 7.04
N HIS A 26 -11.77 -3.65 6.54
CA HIS A 26 -12.69 -4.14 5.51
C HIS A 26 -13.97 -4.74 6.06
N GLN A 27 -14.10 -4.96 7.37
CA GLN A 27 -15.31 -5.52 7.96
C GLN A 27 -16.51 -4.64 7.67
N ASN A 28 -17.63 -5.27 7.26
CA ASN A 28 -18.89 -4.63 6.90
C ASN A 28 -18.87 -3.77 5.62
N LEU A 29 -17.77 -3.74 4.87
CA LEU A 29 -17.76 -3.13 3.54
C LEU A 29 -18.28 -4.13 2.51
N SER A 30 -19.12 -3.67 1.59
CA SER A 30 -19.37 -4.37 0.33
C SER A 30 -18.09 -4.47 -0.50
N THR A 31 -18.11 -5.31 -1.53
CA THR A 31 -16.99 -5.43 -2.47
C THR A 31 -16.61 -4.08 -3.08
N ASP A 32 -17.59 -3.31 -3.55
CA ASP A 32 -17.33 -2.01 -4.18
C ASP A 32 -16.74 -0.99 -3.18
N GLU A 33 -17.23 -0.98 -1.94
CA GLU A 33 -16.70 -0.14 -0.88
C GLU A 33 -15.28 -0.55 -0.48
N SER A 34 -14.99 -1.85 -0.47
CA SER A 34 -13.66 -2.43 -0.23
C SER A 34 -12.67 -2.00 -1.32
N HIS A 35 -13.08 -2.03 -2.60
CA HIS A 35 -12.26 -1.50 -3.70
C HIS A 35 -12.02 0.01 -3.56
N ALA A 36 -13.05 0.78 -3.21
CA ALA A 36 -12.93 2.22 -2.99
C ALA A 36 -12.02 2.54 -1.79
N PHE A 37 -12.09 1.75 -0.71
CA PHE A 37 -11.19 1.84 0.43
C PHE A 37 -9.74 1.60 0.02
N ASN A 38 -9.46 0.53 -0.71
CA ASN A 38 -8.11 0.21 -1.19
C ASN A 38 -7.54 1.31 -2.09
N ALA A 39 -8.35 1.88 -2.99
CA ALA A 39 -7.91 3.00 -3.82
C ALA A 39 -7.51 4.22 -2.97
N ARG A 40 -8.30 4.56 -1.94
CA ARG A 40 -7.95 5.65 -1.00
C ARG A 40 -6.69 5.34 -0.20
N LEU A 41 -6.56 4.11 0.32
CA LEU A 41 -5.38 3.68 1.07
C LEU A 41 -4.10 3.80 0.22
N VAL A 42 -4.13 3.35 -1.03
CA VAL A 42 -3.01 3.48 -1.97
C VAL A 42 -2.62 4.95 -2.16
N LEU A 43 -3.59 5.87 -2.31
CA LEU A 43 -3.30 7.29 -2.45
C LEU A 43 -2.68 7.90 -1.19
N VAL A 44 -3.15 7.51 0.00
CA VAL A 44 -2.58 7.96 1.27
C VAL A 44 -1.13 7.49 1.42
N LEU A 45 -0.86 6.21 1.13
CA LEU A 45 0.50 5.67 1.18
C LEU A 45 1.40 6.30 0.11
N ALA A 46 0.87 6.57 -1.09
CA ALA A 46 1.61 7.26 -2.14
C ALA A 46 2.02 8.68 -1.73
N ASN A 47 1.13 9.40 -1.03
CA ASN A 47 1.44 10.71 -0.47
C ASN A 47 2.53 10.63 0.61
N HIS A 48 2.52 9.59 1.45
CA HIS A 48 3.57 9.38 2.44
C HIS A 48 4.93 9.07 1.79
N ILE A 49 4.95 8.29 0.71
CA ILE A 49 6.18 7.97 -0.05
C ILE A 49 6.77 9.20 -0.74
N GLY A 50 5.94 10.05 -1.35
CA GLY A 50 6.34 11.35 -1.94
C GLY A 50 7.27 11.30 -3.16
N SER A 51 7.87 10.15 -3.52
CA SER A 51 8.74 10.00 -4.69
C SER A 51 8.03 9.36 -5.88
N LEU A 52 7.87 10.12 -6.98
CA LEU A 52 7.33 9.60 -8.24
C LEU A 52 8.16 8.45 -8.82
N SER A 53 9.49 8.44 -8.59
CA SER A 53 10.37 7.35 -9.05
C SER A 53 10.03 6.04 -8.36
N VAL A 54 9.87 6.07 -7.03
CA VAL A 54 9.48 4.92 -6.21
C VAL A 54 8.07 4.44 -6.59
N LEU A 55 7.12 5.38 -6.77
CA LEU A 55 5.76 5.04 -7.17
C LEU A 55 5.69 4.37 -8.55
N ARG A 56 6.52 4.80 -9.52
CA ARG A 56 6.62 4.13 -10.82
C ARG A 56 7.18 2.71 -10.71
N GLN A 57 8.18 2.51 -9.85
CA GLN A 57 8.68 1.17 -9.56
C GLN A 57 7.59 0.29 -8.94
N ALA A 58 6.79 0.82 -8.01
CA ALA A 58 5.69 0.10 -7.38
C ALA A 58 4.63 -0.32 -8.41
N LEU A 59 4.25 0.58 -9.32
CA LEU A 59 3.32 0.26 -10.41
C LEU A 59 3.86 -0.81 -11.38
N ALA A 60 5.16 -0.82 -11.63
CA ALA A 60 5.79 -1.86 -12.44
C ALA A 60 5.79 -3.21 -11.71
N ALA A 61 6.13 -3.22 -10.42
CA ALA A 61 6.13 -4.43 -9.59
C ALA A 61 4.74 -5.04 -9.45
N ALA A 62 3.68 -4.23 -9.32
CA ALA A 62 2.30 -4.71 -9.19
C ALA A 62 1.71 -5.31 -10.49
N ARG A 63 2.39 -5.17 -11.64
CA ARG A 63 1.96 -5.76 -12.92
C ARG A 63 2.58 -7.12 -13.22
N ALA A 64 3.66 -7.48 -12.51
CA ALA A 64 4.41 -8.72 -12.71
C ALA A 64 3.76 -9.86 -11.93
#